data_AF-A0A6L6X260-F1
#
_entry.id   AF-A0A6L6X260-F1
#
_cell.length_a   1.000
_cell.length_b   1.000
_cell.length_c   1.000
_cell.angle_alpha   90.00
_cell.angle_beta   90.00
_cell.angle_gamma   90.00
#
_symmetry.space_group_name_H-M   'P 1'
#
loop_
_entity.id
_entity.type
_entity.pdbx_description
1 polymer ?
#
loop_
_entity_poly.entity_id
_entity_poly.type
_entity_poly.pdbx_seq_one_letter_code
_entity_poly.pdbx_strand_id
1 'polypeptide(L)'
;MTTQDFVRLGAELKEARERMRPRVSQPGAAEALGVSRSTIQKIENGNAAQVFVTTVRAYVRFVGWTDDSYERVLAGGDPTPVDGGQQTSVEQAASDLLEEEASPRAGLGLSPTVEYELRSSETLESTVINLGPDEDDGHIIVVLQGKKGATPEEVQRVAERYRRVRRHLQVVATDADEVADL
;
A
#
# COMPACT_ATOMS: atom_id res chain seq x y z
N MET A 1 3.75 5.34 29.99
CA MET A 1 4.21 5.26 28.59
C MET A 1 4.11 3.81 28.18
N THR A 2 3.09 3.44 27.41
CA THR A 2 2.89 2.07 26.92
C THR A 2 3.86 1.85 25.77
N THR A 3 4.82 0.94 25.95
CA THR A 3 5.73 0.52 24.88
C THR A 3 4.90 -0.13 23.77
N GLN A 4 4.97 0.40 22.54
CA GLN A 4 4.24 -0.15 21.39
C GLN A 4 4.74 -1.57 21.09
N ASP A 5 3.84 -2.55 21.15
CA ASP A 5 4.19 -3.97 21.03
C ASP A 5 4.07 -4.48 19.59
N PHE A 6 5.06 -4.10 18.76
CA PHE A 6 5.13 -4.55 17.37
C PHE A 6 5.41 -6.05 17.24
N VAL A 7 6.05 -6.67 18.24
CA VAL A 7 6.32 -8.12 18.26
C VAL A 7 5.01 -8.89 18.38
N ARG A 8 4.15 -8.48 19.31
CA ARG A 8 2.82 -9.06 19.45
C ARG A 8 1.98 -8.84 18.19
N LEU A 9 1.97 -7.63 17.64
CA LEU A 9 1.25 -7.33 16.40
C LEU A 9 1.65 -8.27 15.25
N GLY A 10 2.95 -8.50 15.07
CA GLY A 10 3.45 -9.42 14.04
C GLY A 10 2.99 -10.87 14.24
N ALA A 11 3.03 -11.36 15.48
CA ALA A 11 2.59 -12.71 15.82
C ALA A 11 1.09 -12.91 15.57
N GLU A 12 0.26 -11.96 16.01
CA GLU A 12 -1.20 -12.00 15.86
C GLU A 12 -1.61 -11.96 14.37
N LEU A 13 -0.96 -11.11 13.56
CA LEU A 13 -1.21 -11.04 12.11
C LEU A 13 -0.81 -12.33 11.40
N LYS A 14 0.34 -12.92 11.78
CA LYS A 14 0.77 -14.22 11.24
C LYS A 14 -0.27 -15.30 11.55
N GLU A 15 -0.75 -15.37 12.79
CA GLU A 15 -1.74 -16.35 13.20
C GLU A 15 -3.06 -16.16 12.44
N ALA A 16 -3.50 -14.92 12.30
CA ALA A 16 -4.70 -14.58 11.54
C ALA A 16 -4.60 -15.03 10.07
N ARG A 17 -3.46 -14.76 9.41
CA ARG A 17 -3.20 -15.27 8.05
C ARG A 17 -3.23 -16.79 7.98
N GLU A 18 -2.62 -17.48 8.94
CA GLU A 18 -2.59 -18.95 8.97
C GLU A 18 -3.97 -19.58 9.24
N ARG A 19 -4.86 -18.85 9.91
CA ARG A 19 -6.27 -19.22 10.12
C ARG A 19 -7.17 -19.01 8.90
N MET A 20 -6.75 -18.22 7.90
CA MET A 20 -7.53 -18.00 6.68
C MET A 20 -7.81 -19.31 5.92
N ARG A 21 -8.93 -19.36 5.20
CA ARG A 21 -9.34 -20.49 4.37
C ARG A 21 -9.72 -19.99 2.96
N PRO A 22 -9.05 -20.47 1.88
CA PRO A 22 -7.89 -21.36 1.89
C PRO A 22 -6.69 -20.76 2.65
N ARG A 23 -5.77 -21.61 3.14
CA ARG A 23 -4.61 -21.14 3.90
C ARG A 23 -3.73 -20.27 2.99
N VAL A 24 -3.54 -19.01 3.37
CA VAL A 24 -2.73 -18.06 2.61
C VAL A 24 -1.27 -18.15 3.04
N SER A 25 -0.35 -18.28 2.09
CA SER A 25 1.10 -18.25 2.32
C SER A 25 1.62 -16.80 2.41
N GLN A 26 2.83 -16.58 2.93
CA GLN A 26 3.43 -15.23 2.90
C GLN A 26 3.55 -14.67 1.47
N PRO A 27 3.99 -15.44 0.44
CA PRO A 27 3.95 -14.96 -0.94
C PRO A 27 2.55 -14.60 -1.42
N GLY A 28 1.53 -15.42 -1.11
CA GLY A 28 0.16 -15.12 -1.53
C GLY A 28 -0.43 -13.87 -0.86
N ALA A 29 -0.11 -13.63 0.42
CA ALA A 29 -0.48 -12.38 1.09
C ALA A 29 0.27 -11.18 0.51
N ALA A 30 1.54 -11.36 0.12
CA ALA A 30 2.34 -10.31 -0.48
C ALA A 30 1.79 -9.90 -1.86
N GLU A 31 1.44 -10.88 -2.68
CA GLU A 31 0.78 -10.68 -3.98
C GLU A 31 -0.56 -9.96 -3.83
N ALA A 32 -1.44 -10.43 -2.93
CA ALA A 32 -2.74 -9.81 -2.69
C ALA A 32 -2.64 -8.36 -2.20
N LEU A 33 -1.57 -8.02 -1.50
CA LEU A 33 -1.31 -6.68 -0.96
C LEU A 33 -0.45 -5.79 -1.87
N GLY A 34 0.04 -6.32 -3.01
CA GLY A 34 0.94 -5.57 -3.90
C GLY A 34 2.27 -5.19 -3.26
N VAL A 35 2.82 -6.02 -2.37
CA VAL A 35 4.09 -5.79 -1.67
C VAL A 35 5.06 -6.95 -1.82
N SER A 36 6.33 -6.74 -1.43
CA SER A 36 7.30 -7.83 -1.43
C SER A 36 7.02 -8.86 -0.32
N ARG A 37 7.36 -10.14 -0.56
CA ARG A 37 7.37 -11.17 0.50
C ARG A 37 8.18 -10.73 1.73
N SER A 38 9.30 -10.04 1.51
CA SER A 38 10.18 -9.57 2.59
C SER A 38 9.47 -8.55 3.50
N THR A 39 8.54 -7.77 2.94
CA THR A 39 7.69 -6.84 3.69
C THR A 39 6.77 -7.59 4.65
N ILE A 40 6.07 -8.62 4.17
CA ILE A 40 5.22 -9.48 5.01
C ILE A 40 6.04 -10.17 6.10
N GLN A 41 7.21 -10.72 5.74
CA GLN A 41 8.10 -11.35 6.70
C GLN A 41 8.61 -10.39 7.79
N LYS A 42 8.94 -9.14 7.44
CA LYS A 42 9.32 -8.11 8.42
C LYS A 42 8.19 -7.80 9.39
N ILE A 43 6.96 -7.66 8.91
CA ILE A 43 5.79 -7.43 9.76
C ILE A 43 5.60 -8.60 10.73
N GLU A 44 5.57 -9.83 10.23
CA GLU A 44 5.31 -11.03 11.04
C GLU A 44 6.42 -11.31 12.06
N ASN A 45 7.66 -10.90 11.78
CA ASN A 45 8.79 -11.01 12.71
C ASN A 45 8.85 -9.86 13.74
N GLY A 46 7.83 -9.00 13.82
CA GLY A 46 7.77 -7.92 14.80
C GLY A 46 8.51 -6.64 14.41
N ASN A 47 9.00 -6.54 13.17
CA ASN A 47 9.69 -5.36 12.65
C ASN A 47 8.74 -4.42 11.90
N ALA A 48 7.46 -4.42 12.26
CA ALA A 48 6.44 -3.60 11.61
C ALA A 48 6.69 -2.08 11.74
N ALA A 49 7.47 -1.64 12.73
CA ALA A 49 7.91 -0.24 12.86
C ALA A 49 8.82 0.23 11.70
N GLN A 50 9.45 -0.69 10.97
CA GLN A 50 10.29 -0.40 9.80
C GLN A 50 9.49 -0.42 8.48
N VAL A 51 8.20 -0.72 8.55
CA VAL A 51 7.30 -0.83 7.40
C VAL A 51 6.33 0.35 7.45
N PHE A 52 5.88 0.81 6.28
CA PHE A 52 4.87 1.86 6.22
C PHE A 52 3.61 1.45 6.98
N VAL A 53 3.13 2.33 7.86
CA VAL A 53 1.92 2.10 8.68
C VAL A 53 0.70 1.73 7.83
N THR A 54 0.60 2.28 6.61
CA THR A 54 -0.46 1.99 5.65
C THR A 54 -0.42 0.54 5.16
N THR A 55 0.77 -0.01 4.89
CA THR A 55 0.95 -1.42 4.54
C THR A 55 0.56 -2.34 5.69
N VAL A 56 0.90 -1.98 6.91
CA VAL A 56 0.52 -2.78 8.10
C VAL A 56 -1.00 -2.76 8.29
N ARG A 57 -1.64 -1.61 8.12
CA ARG A 57 -3.11 -1.48 8.15
C ARG A 57 -3.81 -2.24 7.00
N ALA A 58 -3.23 -2.23 5.80
CA ALA A 58 -3.73 -3.04 4.70
C ALA A 58 -3.68 -4.55 5.04
N TYR A 59 -2.62 -4.99 5.72
CA TYR A 59 -2.52 -6.36 6.18
C TYR A 59 -3.54 -6.70 7.29
N VAL A 60 -3.78 -5.78 8.23
CA VAL A 60 -4.85 -5.89 9.24
C VAL A 60 -6.22 -6.13 8.60
N ARG A 61 -6.57 -5.34 7.58
CA ARG A 61 -7.82 -5.54 6.82
C ARG A 61 -7.84 -6.87 6.07
N PHE A 62 -6.72 -7.21 5.44
CA PHE A 62 -6.60 -8.44 4.67
C PHE A 62 -6.86 -9.70 5.50
N VAL A 63 -6.45 -9.71 6.77
CA VAL A 63 -6.75 -10.82 7.69
C VAL A 63 -8.15 -10.75 8.32
N GLY A 64 -8.99 -9.82 7.87
CA GLY A 64 -10.39 -9.67 8.31
C GLY A 64 -10.55 -8.94 9.65
N TRP A 65 -9.59 -8.11 10.05
CA TRP A 65 -9.71 -7.27 11.25
C TRP A 65 -10.17 -5.86 10.90
N THR A 66 -10.73 -5.20 11.91
CA THR A 66 -11.10 -3.79 11.85
C THR A 66 -9.86 -2.88 11.85
N ASP A 67 -9.98 -1.68 11.28
CA ASP A 67 -8.86 -0.72 11.19
C ASP A 67 -8.25 -0.34 12.55
N ASP A 68 -9.09 -0.22 13.58
CA ASP A 68 -8.69 0.12 14.95
C ASP A 68 -7.98 -1.02 15.70
N SER A 69 -7.97 -2.23 15.13
CA SER A 69 -7.23 -3.37 15.69
C SER A 69 -5.72 -3.13 15.70
N TYR A 70 -5.20 -2.35 14.75
CA TYR A 70 -3.78 -1.98 14.71
C TYR A 70 -3.36 -1.23 15.99
N GLU A 71 -4.05 -0.15 16.33
CA GLU A 71 -3.77 0.64 17.53
C GLU A 71 -4.07 -0.15 18.81
N ARG A 72 -5.15 -0.95 18.81
CA ARG A 72 -5.55 -1.76 19.97
C ARG A 72 -4.49 -2.78 20.34
N VAL A 73 -3.94 -3.51 19.37
CA VAL A 73 -2.89 -4.50 19.62
C VAL A 73 -1.59 -3.83 20.06
N LEU A 74 -1.22 -2.70 19.45
CA LEU A 74 -0.03 -1.94 19.89
C LEU A 74 -0.16 -1.39 21.32
N ALA A 75 -1.39 -1.14 21.78
CA ALA A 75 -1.69 -0.73 23.15
C ALA A 75 -1.80 -1.91 24.14
N GLY A 76 -1.62 -3.16 23.67
CA GLY A 76 -1.71 -4.37 24.48
C GLY A 76 -3.12 -4.97 24.60
N GLY A 77 -4.10 -4.47 23.83
CA GLY A 77 -5.41 -5.09 23.68
C GLY A 77 -5.44 -6.21 22.64
N ASP A 78 -6.60 -6.83 22.47
CA ASP A 78 -6.81 -7.91 21.50
C ASP A 78 -7.34 -7.38 20.16
N PRO A 79 -7.03 -8.01 19.01
CA PRO A 79 -7.57 -7.61 17.72
C PRO A 79 -9.09 -7.85 17.65
N THR A 80 -9.78 -7.06 16.86
CA THR A 80 -11.22 -7.16 16.64
C THR A 80 -11.49 -7.61 15.21
N PRO A 81 -12.09 -8.79 15.00
CA PRO A 81 -12.54 -9.19 13.67
C PRO A 81 -13.70 -8.29 13.21
N VAL A 82 -13.81 -8.06 11.91
CA VAL A 82 -15.01 -7.42 11.35
C VAL A 82 -16.18 -8.39 11.53
N ASP A 83 -17.20 -8.01 12.29
CA ASP A 83 -18.40 -8.84 12.49
C ASP A 83 -19.13 -9.04 11.15
N GLY A 84 -19.04 -10.27 10.64
CA GLY A 84 -19.49 -10.64 9.30
C GLY A 84 -18.68 -11.83 8.82
N GLY A 85 -18.97 -13.01 9.40
CA GLY A 85 -18.28 -14.29 9.13
C GLY A 85 -18.46 -14.87 7.73
N GLN A 86 -18.22 -14.08 6.69
CA GLN A 86 -17.94 -14.59 5.36
C GLN A 86 -16.46 -14.37 5.08
N GLN A 87 -15.70 -15.44 5.34
CA GLN A 87 -14.48 -15.72 4.61
C GLN A 87 -14.82 -15.60 3.13
N THR A 88 -14.39 -14.52 2.49
CA THR A 88 -14.61 -14.31 1.06
C THR A 88 -13.94 -15.46 0.33
N SER A 89 -14.74 -16.43 -0.14
CA SER A 89 -14.21 -17.51 -0.95
C SER A 89 -13.67 -16.90 -2.22
N VAL A 90 -12.42 -17.24 -2.55
CA VAL A 90 -11.66 -16.72 -3.69
C VAL A 90 -12.42 -16.91 -5.02
N GLU A 91 -13.37 -17.85 -5.07
CA GLU A 91 -14.25 -18.11 -6.22
C GLU A 91 -15.37 -17.07 -6.43
N GLN A 92 -15.88 -16.40 -5.39
CA GLN A 92 -16.90 -15.36 -5.58
C GLN A 92 -16.29 -14.06 -6.10
N ALA A 93 -15.05 -13.74 -5.70
CA ALA A 93 -14.32 -12.62 -6.27
C ALA A 93 -13.97 -12.82 -7.76
N ALA A 94 -13.79 -14.06 -8.21
CA ALA A 94 -13.51 -14.37 -9.61
C ALA A 94 -14.76 -14.33 -10.50
N SER A 95 -15.94 -14.70 -9.97
CA SER A 95 -17.20 -14.65 -10.74
C SER A 95 -17.72 -13.23 -10.95
N ASP A 96 -17.56 -12.35 -9.95
CA ASP A 96 -17.95 -10.93 -10.09
C ASP A 96 -17.03 -10.14 -11.05
N LEU A 97 -15.82 -10.62 -11.31
CA LEU A 97 -14.87 -9.99 -12.25
C LEU A 97 -15.16 -10.27 -13.73
N LEU A 98 -15.96 -11.30 -14.04
CA LEU A 98 -16.25 -11.67 -15.44
C LEU A 98 -17.58 -11.08 -15.96
N GLU A 99 -18.44 -10.56 -15.07
CA GLU A 99 -19.71 -9.92 -15.45
C GLU A 99 -19.64 -8.36 -15.44
N GLU A 100 -18.56 -7.77 -14.92
CA GLU A 100 -18.35 -6.30 -14.87
C GLU A 100 -17.67 -5.69 -16.12
N GLU A 101 -17.61 -6.38 -17.26
CA GLU A 101 -17.10 -5.81 -18.52
C GLU A 101 -18.09 -4.84 -19.21
N ALA A 102 -19.21 -4.48 -18.57
CA ALA A 102 -20.25 -3.65 -19.20
C ALA A 102 -20.78 -2.50 -18.34
N SER A 103 -19.91 -1.77 -17.63
CA SER A 103 -20.26 -0.43 -17.15
C SER A 103 -19.05 0.51 -17.18
N PRO A 104 -19.18 1.74 -17.73
CA PRO A 104 -18.12 2.72 -17.72
C PRO A 104 -17.98 3.25 -16.29
N ARG A 105 -17.16 2.60 -15.46
CA ARG A 105 -16.74 3.17 -14.19
C ARG A 105 -15.91 4.41 -14.51
N ALA A 106 -16.45 5.57 -14.17
CA ALA A 106 -15.78 6.87 -14.24
C ALA A 106 -14.65 6.98 -13.19
N GLY A 107 -13.70 6.05 -13.22
CA GLY A 107 -12.49 5.99 -12.41
C GLY A 107 -11.27 5.80 -13.31
N LEU A 108 -10.10 6.25 -12.87
CA LEU A 108 -8.88 6.29 -13.69
C LEU A 108 -8.20 4.92 -13.82
N GLY A 109 -8.91 3.82 -13.51
CA GLY A 109 -8.33 2.46 -13.44
C GLY A 109 -7.27 2.31 -12.34
N LEU A 110 -7.23 3.23 -11.37
CA LEU A 110 -6.27 3.21 -10.28
C LEU A 110 -6.79 2.32 -9.14
N SER A 111 -5.86 1.80 -8.33
CA SER A 111 -6.23 1.13 -7.08
C SER A 111 -7.15 2.04 -6.25
N PRO A 112 -8.22 1.51 -5.59
CA PRO A 112 -9.13 2.31 -4.78
C PRO A 112 -8.43 3.21 -3.74
N THR A 113 -7.28 2.76 -3.22
CA THR A 113 -6.44 3.53 -2.29
C THR A 113 -5.87 4.78 -2.96
N VAL A 114 -5.33 4.64 -4.18
CA VAL A 114 -4.76 5.76 -4.94
C VAL A 114 -5.86 6.74 -5.31
N GLU A 115 -7.03 6.26 -5.76
CA GLU A 115 -8.16 7.15 -6.06
C GLU A 115 -8.65 7.92 -4.83
N TYR A 116 -8.70 7.28 -3.67
CA TYR A 116 -9.09 7.93 -2.43
C TYR A 116 -8.10 9.03 -2.04
N GLU A 117 -6.79 8.74 -2.06
CA GLU A 117 -5.76 9.73 -1.73
C GLU A 117 -5.77 10.91 -2.72
N LEU A 118 -5.93 10.63 -4.02
CA LEU A 118 -6.08 11.66 -5.05
C LEU A 118 -7.31 12.56 -4.84
N ARG A 119 -8.42 12.04 -4.32
CA ARG A 119 -9.60 12.85 -3.94
C ARG A 119 -9.46 13.56 -2.59
N SER A 120 -8.81 12.92 -1.63
CA SER A 120 -8.81 13.34 -0.22
C SER A 120 -7.81 14.45 0.06
N SER A 121 -6.69 14.47 -0.67
CA SER A 121 -5.61 15.44 -0.52
C SER A 121 -5.62 16.49 -1.65
N GLU A 122 -4.80 17.53 -1.51
CA GLU A 122 -4.63 18.56 -2.54
C GLU A 122 -3.36 18.26 -3.34
N THR A 123 -3.49 18.09 -4.65
CA THR A 123 -2.34 17.86 -5.52
C THR A 123 -1.52 19.14 -5.63
N LEU A 124 -0.28 19.10 -5.14
CA LEU A 124 0.64 20.23 -5.17
C LEU A 124 1.47 20.24 -6.45
N GLU A 125 1.92 19.07 -6.89
CA GLU A 125 2.75 18.91 -8.09
C GLU A 125 2.58 17.49 -8.65
N SER A 126 2.76 17.32 -9.96
CA SER A 126 2.82 16.01 -10.60
C SER A 126 3.91 15.99 -11.66
N THR A 127 4.63 14.89 -11.79
CA THR A 127 5.57 14.66 -12.89
C THR A 127 5.40 13.26 -13.44
N VAL A 128 5.65 13.12 -14.74
CA VAL A 128 5.75 11.82 -15.40
C VAL A 128 7.23 11.57 -15.68
N ILE A 129 7.67 10.34 -15.47
CA ILE A 129 9.03 9.86 -15.72
C ILE A 129 8.90 8.67 -16.65
N ASN A 130 9.38 8.81 -17.88
CA ASN A 130 9.43 7.70 -18.84
C ASN A 130 10.57 6.76 -18.43
N LEU A 131 10.35 5.45 -18.51
CA LEU A 131 11.37 4.43 -18.19
C LEU A 131 12.17 3.97 -19.42
N GLY A 132 11.87 4.52 -20.59
CA GLY A 132 12.58 4.27 -21.82
C GLY A 132 12.23 5.31 -22.90
N PRO A 133 12.87 5.22 -24.08
CA PRO A 133 12.72 6.19 -25.15
C PRO A 133 11.41 6.06 -25.93
N ASP A 134 10.75 4.89 -25.90
CA ASP A 134 9.56 4.60 -26.69
C ASP A 134 8.27 4.85 -25.90
N GLU A 135 7.18 5.23 -26.59
CA GLU A 135 5.88 5.48 -25.95
C GLU A 135 5.24 4.21 -25.36
N ASP A 136 5.68 3.04 -25.83
CA ASP A 136 5.28 1.73 -25.32
C ASP A 136 6.07 1.32 -24.06
N ASP A 137 7.14 2.05 -23.72
CA ASP A 137 7.86 1.84 -22.47
C ASP A 137 7.02 2.28 -21.28
N GLY A 138 7.21 1.59 -20.15
CA GLY A 138 6.54 1.93 -18.91
C GLY A 138 6.83 3.38 -18.50
N HIS A 139 5.88 4.03 -17.84
CA HIS A 139 6.07 5.35 -17.26
C HIS A 139 5.69 5.35 -15.78
N ILE A 140 6.40 6.14 -14.99
CA ILE A 140 6.12 6.40 -13.58
C ILE A 140 5.47 7.76 -13.45
N ILE A 141 4.28 7.79 -12.86
CA ILE A 141 3.60 9.03 -12.48
C ILE A 141 3.85 9.28 -11.00
N VAL A 142 4.49 10.40 -10.68
CA VAL A 142 4.73 10.84 -9.30
C VAL A 142 3.80 12.01 -9.01
N VAL A 143 2.92 11.82 -8.03
CA VAL A 143 2.00 12.86 -7.56
C VAL A 143 2.43 13.29 -6.15
N LEU A 144 2.76 14.57 -6.01
CA LEU A 144 3.04 15.19 -4.72
C LEU A 144 1.74 15.77 -4.15
N GLN A 145 1.32 15.25 -3.00
CA GLN A 145 0.11 15.71 -2.33
C GLN A 145 0.42 16.44 -1.03
N GLY A 146 -0.35 17.50 -0.80
CA GLY A 146 -0.37 18.28 0.43
C GLY A 146 -1.68 18.05 1.18
N LYS A 147 -1.64 18.33 2.48
CA LYS A 147 -2.85 18.41 3.29
C LYS A 147 -3.75 19.53 2.75
N LYS A 148 -5.06 19.30 2.66
CA LYS A 148 -6.02 20.35 2.30
C LYS A 148 -5.94 21.53 3.27
N GLY A 149 -5.81 22.74 2.73
CA GLY A 149 -5.67 23.96 3.52
C GLY A 149 -4.30 24.12 4.18
N ALA A 150 -3.26 23.46 3.66
CA ALA A 150 -1.89 23.65 4.11
C ALA A 150 -1.46 25.12 3.98
N THR A 151 -0.69 25.61 4.95
CA THR A 151 -0.13 26.96 4.86
C THR A 151 0.96 27.02 3.79
N PRO A 152 1.27 28.20 3.22
CA PRO A 152 2.35 28.35 2.25
C PRO A 152 3.69 27.78 2.75
N GLU A 153 3.99 27.91 4.05
CA GLU A 153 5.20 27.38 4.67
C GLU A 153 5.18 25.85 4.75
N GLU A 154 4.01 25.23 4.95
CA GLU A 154 3.85 23.78 4.93
C GLU A 154 4.06 23.21 3.53
N VAL A 155 3.47 23.85 2.53
CA VAL A 155 3.67 23.50 1.11
C VAL A 155 5.15 23.62 0.75
N GLN A 156 5.82 24.69 1.19
CA GLN A 156 7.24 24.90 0.92
C GLN A 156 8.13 23.80 1.54
N ARG A 157 7.83 23.37 2.78
CA ARG A 157 8.57 22.27 3.43
C ARG A 157 8.41 20.94 2.68
N VAL A 158 7.20 20.66 2.19
CA VAL A 158 6.92 19.45 1.41
C VAL A 158 7.64 19.49 0.07
N ALA A 159 7.60 20.64 -0.62
CA ALA A 159 8.30 20.85 -1.88
C ALA A 159 9.83 20.74 -1.74
N GLU A 160 10.42 21.25 -0.66
CA GLU A 160 11.87 21.13 -0.41
C GLU A 160 12.31 19.68 -0.18
N ARG A 161 11.50 18.90 0.53
CA ARG A 161 11.75 17.45 0.68
C ARG A 161 11.66 16.76 -0.66
N TYR A 162 10.65 17.08 -1.46
CA TYR A 162 10.48 16.51 -2.78
C TYR A 162 11.67 16.83 -3.69
N ARG A 163 12.17 18.07 -3.73
CA ARG A 163 13.36 18.45 -4.52
C ARG A 163 14.60 17.62 -4.19
N ARG A 164 14.78 17.22 -2.93
CA ARG A 164 15.90 16.36 -2.51
C ARG A 164 15.76 14.93 -3.06
N VAL A 165 14.54 14.41 -3.07
CA VAL A 165 14.23 13.05 -3.55
C VAL A 165 14.17 13.01 -5.08
N ARG A 166 13.69 14.06 -5.74
CA ARG A 166 13.56 14.18 -7.21
C ARG A 166 14.85 13.87 -7.95
N ARG A 167 16.00 14.31 -7.44
CA ARG A 167 17.31 14.00 -8.03
C ARG A 167 17.61 12.50 -8.09
N HIS A 168 17.14 11.72 -7.12
CA HIS A 168 17.33 10.27 -7.11
C HIS A 168 16.33 9.55 -8.02
N LEU A 169 15.11 10.09 -8.14
CA LEU A 169 14.09 9.54 -9.03
C LEU A 169 14.46 9.69 -10.51
N GLN A 170 15.18 10.75 -10.87
CA GLN A 170 15.63 10.97 -12.25
C GLN A 170 16.77 10.03 -12.67
N VAL A 171 17.64 9.60 -11.74
CA VAL A 171 18.72 8.66 -12.05
C VAL A 171 18.17 7.28 -12.44
N VAL A 172 17.07 6.84 -11.83
CA VAL A 172 16.39 5.58 -12.17
C VAL A 172 15.89 5.57 -13.62
N ALA A 173 15.58 6.73 -14.20
CA ALA A 173 15.15 6.84 -15.60
C ALA A 173 16.33 6.78 -16.58
N THR A 174 17.54 7.18 -16.15
CA THR A 174 18.73 7.26 -17.02
C THR A 174 19.57 5.97 -16.98
N ASP A 175 19.59 5.23 -15.86
CA ASP A 175 20.27 3.92 -15.79
C ASP A 175 19.59 2.84 -16.66
N ALA A 176 18.32 3.03 -17.06
CA ALA A 176 17.62 2.12 -17.96
C ALA A 176 18.18 2.14 -19.40
N ASP A 177 18.80 3.25 -19.82
CA ASP A 177 19.46 3.38 -21.14
C ASP A 177 20.78 2.59 -21.19
N GLU A 178 21.47 2.38 -20.06
CA GLU A 178 22.82 1.76 -20.06
C GLU A 178 22.80 0.22 -20.12
N VAL A 179 21.65 -0.40 -19.82
CA VAL A 179 21.50 -1.87 -19.79
C VAL A 179 20.99 -2.46 -21.11
N ALA A 180 20.58 -1.63 -22.06
CA ALA A 180 20.06 -2.06 -23.36
C ALA A 180 21.15 -2.34 -24.41
N ASP A 181 22.42 -2.01 -24.11
CA ASP A 181 23.55 -2.07 -25.07
C ASP A 181 24.60 -3.19 -24.77
N LEU A 182 24.23 -4.26 -24.05
CA LEU A 182 25.08 -5.44 -23.81
C LEU A 182 24.41 -6.75 -24.26
#